data_AF-A0A8T5RX98-F1
#
_entry.id   AF-A0A8T5RX98-F1
#
_cell.length_a   1.000
_cell.length_b   1.000
_cell.length_c   1.000
_cell.angle_alpha   90.00
_cell.angle_beta   90.00
_cell.angle_gamma   90.00
#
_symmetry.space_group_name_H-M   'P 1'
#
loop_
_entity.id
_entity.type
_entity.pdbx_description
1 polymer ?
#
loop_
_entity_poly.entity_id
_entity_poly.type
_entity_poly.pdbx_seq_one_letter_code
_entity_poly.pdbx_strand_id
1 'polypeptide(L)'
;MTENVETMTENVETTSRHSFLTFLSFGTYNILWTIPTATMSLFMFFFYHTVVGLEAGWILTVVAINTIWAGLNDPLIGWLTDRNFKWTRKWGRRFPWIAIAFIPEALSLIMIFSPPDLPKTPLGVLINPLPVMLWLLLSLFVFDLFATLVDVHTAILRADKFRTETERRKG
;
A
#
# COMPACT_ATOMS: atom_id res chain seq x y z
N MET A 1 -33.00 -34.19 -23.83
CA MET A 1 -31.88 -33.40 -24.42
C MET A 1 -31.76 -32.03 -23.76
N THR A 2 -32.85 -31.44 -23.28
CA THR A 2 -32.91 -30.23 -22.43
C THR A 2 -32.39 -30.44 -21.00
N GLU A 3 -32.63 -31.61 -20.42
CA GLU A 3 -32.21 -31.99 -19.05
C GLU A 3 -30.67 -32.07 -18.88
N ASN A 4 -29.95 -32.42 -19.95
CA ASN A 4 -28.48 -32.45 -19.97
C ASN A 4 -27.86 -31.04 -20.09
N VAL A 5 -28.62 -30.05 -20.58
CA VAL A 5 -28.15 -28.65 -20.68
C VAL A 5 -28.37 -27.94 -19.35
N GLU A 6 -29.50 -28.19 -18.68
CA GLU A 6 -29.76 -27.66 -17.32
C GLU A 6 -28.77 -28.21 -16.28
N THR A 7 -28.48 -29.52 -16.32
CA THR A 7 -27.46 -30.11 -15.43
C THR A 7 -26.04 -29.64 -15.76
N MET A 8 -25.74 -29.25 -17.01
CA MET A 8 -24.46 -28.62 -17.34
C MET A 8 -24.39 -27.15 -16.88
N THR A 9 -25.49 -26.41 -16.88
CA THR A 9 -25.53 -25.05 -16.33
C THR A 9 -25.50 -25.03 -14.80
N GLU A 10 -26.14 -26.00 -14.14
CA GLU A 10 -26.17 -26.12 -12.67
C GLU A 10 -24.79 -26.53 -12.09
N ASN A 11 -24.03 -27.36 -12.82
CA ASN A 11 -22.67 -27.74 -12.44
C ASN A 11 -21.62 -26.62 -12.65
N VAL A 12 -21.97 -25.54 -13.36
CA VAL A 12 -21.10 -24.37 -13.52
C VAL A 12 -21.25 -23.39 -12.33
N GLU A 13 -22.37 -23.43 -11.59
CA GLU A 13 -22.72 -22.40 -10.62
C GLU A 13 -22.27 -22.66 -9.16
N THR A 14 -21.81 -23.85 -8.77
CA THR A 14 -21.74 -24.21 -7.33
C THR A 14 -20.37 -24.53 -6.73
N THR A 15 -19.26 -24.31 -7.44
CA THR A 15 -17.93 -24.45 -6.81
C THR A 15 -17.24 -23.10 -6.70
N SER A 16 -17.36 -22.43 -5.54
CA SER A 16 -16.41 -21.37 -5.20
C SER A 16 -15.02 -22.00 -5.15
N ARG A 17 -14.24 -21.81 -6.20
CA ARG A 17 -13.03 -22.57 -6.48
C ARG A 17 -11.84 -22.18 -5.59
N HIS A 18 -12.05 -21.24 -4.66
CA HIS A 18 -10.99 -20.65 -3.87
C HIS A 18 -11.04 -21.10 -2.42
N SER A 19 -9.92 -21.65 -1.97
CA SER A 19 -9.72 -22.09 -0.59
C SER A 19 -9.97 -20.94 0.38
N PHE A 20 -10.61 -21.23 1.52
CA PHE A 20 -10.75 -20.32 2.66
C PHE A 20 -9.44 -19.63 3.04
N LEU A 21 -8.29 -20.28 2.83
CA LEU A 21 -6.97 -19.70 3.05
C LEU A 21 -6.67 -18.50 2.13
N THR A 22 -7.16 -18.51 0.89
CA THR A 22 -7.04 -17.37 -0.02
C THR A 22 -7.87 -16.20 0.46
N PHE A 23 -9.09 -16.45 0.92
CA PHE A 23 -9.93 -15.42 1.52
C PHE A 23 -9.27 -14.83 2.78
N LEU A 24 -8.81 -15.68 3.69
CA LEU A 24 -8.10 -15.26 4.89
C LEU A 24 -6.85 -14.42 4.56
N SER A 25 -6.07 -14.81 3.53
CA SER A 25 -4.88 -14.06 3.12
C SER A 25 -5.19 -12.61 2.69
N PHE A 26 -6.32 -12.38 2.01
CA PHE A 26 -6.75 -11.03 1.66
C PHE A 26 -7.28 -10.26 2.86
N GLY A 27 -7.96 -10.94 3.79
CA GLY A 27 -8.37 -10.35 5.06
C GLY A 27 -7.18 -9.91 5.91
N THR A 28 -6.17 -10.76 6.05
CA THR A 28 -4.93 -10.42 6.77
C THR A 28 -4.18 -9.28 6.10
N TYR A 29 -4.14 -9.25 4.77
CA TYR A 29 -3.56 -8.12 4.03
C TYR A 29 -4.29 -6.81 4.34
N ASN A 30 -5.62 -6.82 4.39
CA ASN A 30 -6.38 -5.61 4.70
C ASN A 30 -6.05 -5.05 6.10
N ILE A 31 -5.89 -5.94 7.09
CA ILE A 31 -5.45 -5.54 8.44
C ILE A 31 -4.04 -4.95 8.39
N LEU A 32 -3.11 -5.61 7.68
CA LEU A 32 -1.74 -5.15 7.50
C LEU A 32 -1.66 -3.80 6.78
N TRP A 33 -2.59 -3.50 5.88
CA TRP A 33 -2.68 -2.22 5.19
C TRP A 33 -3.32 -1.12 6.06
N THR A 34 -4.36 -1.47 6.81
CA THR A 34 -5.14 -0.50 7.59
C THR A 34 -4.35 0.08 8.77
N ILE A 35 -3.50 -0.72 9.42
CA ILE A 35 -2.74 -0.26 10.60
C ILE A 35 -1.74 0.84 10.24
N PRO A 36 -0.83 0.69 9.25
CA PRO A 36 0.09 1.73 8.84
C PRO A 36 -0.61 2.98 8.32
N THR A 37 -1.64 2.82 7.48
CA THR A 37 -2.38 3.97 6.90
C THR A 37 -3.12 4.79 7.96
N ALA A 38 -3.73 4.13 8.95
CA ALA A 38 -4.34 4.80 10.09
C ALA A 38 -3.28 5.49 10.97
N THR A 39 -2.14 4.83 11.20
CA THR A 39 -1.01 5.40 11.95
C THR A 39 -0.46 6.65 11.25
N MET A 40 -0.27 6.62 9.94
CA MET A 40 0.16 7.79 9.17
C MET A 40 -0.85 8.94 9.27
N SER A 41 -2.14 8.62 9.16
CA SER A 41 -3.20 9.63 9.17
C SER A 41 -3.39 10.30 10.53
N LEU A 42 -3.26 9.56 11.63
CA LEU A 42 -3.56 10.04 12.99
C LEU A 42 -2.33 10.42 13.80
N PHE A 43 -1.21 9.72 13.60
CA PHE A 43 -0.04 9.80 14.48
C PHE A 43 1.16 10.54 13.88
N MET A 44 1.38 10.47 12.56
CA MET A 44 2.56 11.09 11.92
C MET A 44 2.66 12.59 12.22
N PHE A 45 1.56 13.34 12.04
CA PHE A 45 1.55 14.77 12.29
C PHE A 45 1.91 15.08 13.74
N PHE A 46 1.29 14.37 14.69
CA PHE A 46 1.58 14.53 16.11
C PHE A 46 3.05 14.23 16.42
N PHE A 47 3.58 13.09 15.95
CA PHE A 47 4.97 12.69 16.18
C PHE A 47 5.96 13.74 15.68
N TYR A 48 5.81 14.22 14.44
CA TYR A 48 6.71 15.23 13.90
C TYR A 48 6.57 16.60 14.56
N HIS A 49 5.36 16.97 14.94
CA HIS A 49 5.13 18.27 15.55
C HIS A 49 5.60 18.32 17.01
N THR A 50 5.20 17.34 17.83
CA THR A 50 5.38 17.40 19.28
C THR A 50 6.64 16.69 19.77
N VAL A 51 7.02 15.57 19.15
CA VAL A 51 8.19 14.77 19.58
C VAL A 51 9.45 15.26 18.87
N VAL A 52 9.38 15.40 17.55
CA VAL A 52 10.52 15.82 16.73
C VAL A 52 10.74 17.34 16.80
N GLY A 53 9.68 18.12 17.01
CA GLY A 53 9.76 19.58 17.11
C GLY A 53 9.78 20.28 15.76
N LEU A 54 9.22 19.65 14.73
CA LEU A 54 9.05 20.24 13.40
C LEU A 54 7.80 21.13 13.40
N GLU A 55 7.94 22.37 12.92
CA GLU A 55 6.81 23.29 12.86
C GLU A 55 5.74 22.78 11.88
N ALA A 56 4.46 23.06 12.17
CA ALA A 56 3.33 22.59 11.38
C ALA A 56 3.42 23.00 9.90
N GLY A 57 3.94 24.19 9.60
CA GLY A 57 4.11 24.67 8.21
C GLY A 57 4.99 23.75 7.35
N TRP A 58 6.08 23.23 7.92
CA TRP A 58 6.96 22.28 7.23
C TRP A 58 6.29 20.93 7.00
N ILE A 59 5.56 20.42 8.00
CA ILE A 59 4.83 19.15 7.90
C ILE A 59 3.78 19.24 6.79
N LEU A 60 2.99 20.33 6.77
CA LEU A 60 1.97 20.54 5.73
C LEU A 60 2.57 20.70 4.34
N THR A 61 3.73 21.37 4.23
CA THR A 61 4.46 21.50 2.95
C THR A 61 4.89 20.13 2.43
N VAL A 62 5.43 19.28 3.30
CA VAL A 62 5.80 17.91 2.95
C VAL A 62 4.59 17.11 2.47
N VAL A 63 3.47 17.17 3.21
CA VAL A 63 2.24 16.46 2.82
C VAL A 63 1.71 16.95 1.46
N ALA A 64 1.76 18.26 1.20
CA ALA A 64 1.35 18.83 -0.08
C ALA A 64 2.23 18.32 -1.24
N ILE A 65 3.55 18.30 -1.05
CA ILE A 65 4.48 17.75 -2.05
C ILE A 65 4.25 16.25 -2.25
N ASN A 66 4.03 15.49 -1.16
CA ASN A 66 3.75 14.06 -1.23
C ASN A 66 2.44 13.76 -1.97
N THR A 67 1.43 14.60 -1.84
CA THR A 67 0.17 14.48 -2.59
C THR A 67 0.40 14.63 -4.10
N ILE A 68 1.26 15.57 -4.51
CA ILE A 68 1.64 15.73 -5.92
C ILE A 68 2.41 14.49 -6.41
N TRP A 69 3.33 14.00 -5.58
CA TRP A 69 4.09 12.78 -5.87
C TRP A 69 3.17 11.57 -6.10
N ALA A 70 2.19 11.35 -5.21
CA ALA A 70 1.22 10.27 -5.35
C ALA A 70 0.48 10.33 -6.71
N GLY A 71 0.02 11.53 -7.11
CA GLY A 71 -0.64 11.72 -8.41
C GLY A 71 0.25 11.42 -9.63
N LEU A 72 1.57 11.54 -9.50
CA LEU A 72 2.53 11.16 -10.56
C LEU A 72 2.91 9.68 -10.51
N ASN A 73 2.99 9.13 -9.30
CA ASN A 73 3.41 7.77 -9.05
C ASN A 73 2.38 6.74 -9.54
N ASP A 74 1.09 7.02 -9.37
CA ASP A 74 0.04 6.06 -9.74
C ASP A 74 0.05 5.69 -11.25
N PRO A 75 0.12 6.64 -12.19
CA PRO A 75 0.28 6.32 -13.62
C PRO A 75 1.61 5.62 -13.94
N LEU A 76 2.69 6.01 -13.26
CA LEU A 76 4.03 5.46 -13.48
C LEU A 76 4.08 3.97 -13.12
N ILE A 77 3.54 3.59 -11.96
CA ILE A 77 3.45 2.20 -11.52
C ILE A 77 2.56 1.39 -12.45
N GLY A 78 1.43 1.95 -12.89
CA GLY A 78 0.55 1.31 -13.87
C GLY A 78 1.30 0.97 -15.17
N TRP A 79 2.04 1.92 -15.72
CA TRP A 79 2.83 1.71 -16.94
C TRP A 79 4.00 0.72 -16.74
N LEU A 80 4.70 0.81 -15.61
CA LEU A 80 5.86 -0.05 -15.32
C LEU A 80 5.45 -1.53 -15.20
N THR A 81 4.30 -1.78 -14.57
CA THR A 81 3.84 -3.13 -14.22
C THR A 81 2.99 -3.79 -15.30
N ASP A 82 2.54 -3.03 -16.30
CA ASP A 82 1.85 -3.59 -17.46
C ASP A 82 2.77 -4.43 -18.35
N ARG A 83 4.09 -4.19 -18.30
CA ARG A 83 5.07 -4.97 -19.05
C ARG A 83 5.17 -6.41 -18.53
N ASN A 84 5.07 -7.38 -19.46
CA ASN A 84 5.20 -8.80 -19.13
C ASN A 84 6.68 -9.17 -18.87
N PHE A 85 7.09 -9.16 -17.60
CA PHE A 85 8.42 -9.62 -17.20
C PHE A 85 8.52 -11.16 -17.23
N LYS A 86 9.62 -11.69 -17.76
CA LYS A 86 9.83 -13.16 -17.89
C LYS A 86 9.76 -13.91 -16.55
N TRP A 87 10.12 -13.25 -15.45
CA TRP A 87 10.16 -13.83 -14.10
C TRP A 87 8.77 -13.98 -13.45
N THR A 88 7.80 -13.15 -13.82
CA THR A 88 6.43 -13.23 -13.29
C THR A 88 5.64 -14.41 -13.88
N ARG A 89 6.10 -15.00 -14.99
CA ARG A 89 5.46 -16.20 -15.58
C ARG A 89 5.52 -17.43 -14.66
N LYS A 90 6.52 -17.52 -13.78
CA LYS A 90 6.71 -18.68 -12.88
C LYS A 90 5.89 -18.60 -11.58
N TRP A 91 5.61 -17.39 -11.09
CA TRP A 91 5.02 -17.14 -9.75
C TRP A 91 3.66 -16.41 -9.84
N GLY A 92 3.16 -16.20 -11.06
CA GLY A 92 1.97 -15.39 -11.35
C GLY A 92 2.33 -13.93 -11.66
N ARG A 93 1.53 -13.29 -12.52
CA ARG A 93 1.81 -11.93 -13.02
C ARG A 93 1.93 -10.88 -11.91
N ARG A 94 1.19 -11.04 -10.79
CA ARG A 94 1.00 -10.02 -9.75
C ARG A 94 1.71 -10.29 -8.42
N PHE A 95 1.80 -11.56 -8.00
CA PHE A 95 2.32 -11.93 -6.68
C PHE A 95 3.79 -11.54 -6.44
N PRO A 96 4.71 -11.66 -7.41
CA PRO A 96 6.12 -11.26 -7.23
C PRO A 96 6.28 -9.78 -6.93
N TRP A 97 5.46 -8.91 -7.53
CA TRP A 97 5.50 -7.48 -7.28
C TRP A 97 5.12 -7.15 -5.84
N ILE A 98 4.07 -7.80 -5.32
CA ILE A 98 3.64 -7.66 -3.93
C ILE A 98 4.78 -8.07 -2.99
N ALA A 99 5.38 -9.24 -3.20
CA ALA A 99 6.43 -9.76 -2.33
C ALA A 99 7.69 -8.88 -2.30
N ILE A 100 8.08 -8.31 -3.45
CA ILE A 100 9.26 -7.44 -3.55
C ILE A 100 8.98 -6.07 -2.92
N ALA A 101 7.78 -5.54 -3.09
CA ALA A 101 7.42 -4.20 -2.63
C ALA A 101 7.10 -4.14 -1.13
N PHE A 102 6.60 -5.23 -0.55
CA PHE A 102 6.22 -5.30 0.86
C PHE A 102 7.41 -5.05 1.83
N ILE A 103 8.61 -5.55 1.49
CA ILE A 103 9.78 -5.38 2.36
C ILE A 103 10.25 -3.91 2.40
N PRO A 104 10.47 -3.23 1.25
CA PRO A 104 10.76 -1.80 1.23
C PRO A 104 9.66 -0.93 1.85
N GLU A 105 8.39 -1.29 1.69
CA GLU A 105 7.26 -0.59 2.33
C GLU A 105 7.33 -0.66 3.85
N ALA A 106 7.60 -1.85 4.41
CA ALA A 106 7.78 -2.00 5.85
C ALA A 106 9.02 -1.25 6.37
N LEU A 107 10.10 -1.22 5.59
CA LEU A 107 11.32 -0.51 5.96
C LEU A 107 11.15 1.01 5.92
N SER A 108 10.42 1.54 4.94
CA SER A 108 10.14 2.98 4.86
C SER A 108 9.23 3.45 5.98
N LEU A 109 8.30 2.61 6.45
CA LEU A 109 7.53 2.89 7.66
C LEU A 109 8.43 3.10 8.89
N ILE A 110 9.44 2.24 9.09
CA ILE A 110 10.43 2.40 10.16
C ILE A 110 11.24 3.69 9.94
N MET A 111 11.61 3.97 8.69
CA MET A 111 12.36 5.17 8.31
C MET A 111 11.60 6.47 8.65
N ILE A 112 10.29 6.52 8.41
CA ILE A 112 9.43 7.67 8.77
C ILE A 112 9.49 7.92 10.28
N PHE A 113 9.43 6.87 11.11
CA PHE A 113 9.47 7.05 12.58
C PHE A 113 10.89 7.10 13.17
N SER A 114 11.92 7.12 12.33
CA SER A 114 13.33 7.19 12.76
C SER A 114 14.05 8.42 12.16
N PRO A 115 13.56 9.65 12.41
CA PRO A 115 14.25 10.85 11.94
C PRO A 115 15.59 11.05 12.66
N PRO A 116 16.57 11.72 12.02
CA PRO A 116 17.82 12.06 12.68
C PRO A 116 17.55 12.98 13.88
N ASP A 117 18.22 12.71 15.01
CA ASP A 117 18.14 13.58 16.18
C ASP A 117 19.00 14.83 15.97
N LEU A 118 18.37 16.00 16.05
CA LEU A 118 18.99 17.28 15.75
C LEU A 118 18.78 18.27 16.89
N PRO A 119 19.68 19.26 17.06
CA PRO A 119 19.55 20.29 18.08
C PRO A 119 18.22 21.04 17.99
N LYS A 120 17.57 21.18 19.15
CA LYS A 120 16.31 21.91 19.34
C LYS A 120 16.56 23.16 20.18
N THR A 121 15.73 24.16 19.98
CA THR A 121 15.62 25.34 20.85
C THR A 121 15.12 24.92 22.24
N PRO A 122 15.28 25.78 23.27
CA PRO A 122 14.71 25.51 24.60
C PRO A 122 13.19 25.33 24.61
N LEU A 123 12.50 25.81 23.57
CA LEU A 123 11.06 25.64 23.33
C LEU A 123 10.71 24.30 22.67
N GLY A 124 11.69 23.44 22.39
CA GLY A 124 11.50 22.13 21.76
C GLY A 124 11.39 22.17 20.23
N VAL A 125 11.52 23.33 19.59
CA VAL A 125 11.46 23.48 18.12
C VAL A 125 12.83 23.24 17.50
N LEU A 126 12.91 22.52 16.38
CA LEU A 126 14.16 22.30 15.65
C LEU A 126 14.83 23.62 15.23
N ILE A 127 16.15 23.71 15.45
CA ILE A 127 16.93 24.88 15.00
C ILE A 127 17.07 24.89 13.47
N ASN A 128 17.27 23.72 12.87
CA ASN A 128 17.32 23.55 11.42
C ASN A 128 16.32 22.47 10.99
N PRO A 129 15.17 22.85 10.39
CA PRO A 129 14.13 21.90 10.01
C PRO A 129 14.45 21.14 8.72
N LEU A 130 15.38 21.63 7.88
CA LEU A 130 15.59 21.10 6.53
C LEU A 130 16.01 19.62 6.48
N PRO A 131 16.96 19.13 7.31
CA PRO A 131 17.37 17.72 7.20
C PRO A 131 16.25 16.75 7.60
N VAL A 132 15.47 17.11 8.63
CA VAL A 132 14.29 16.32 9.05
C VAL A 132 13.19 16.38 8.00
N MET A 133 12.97 17.54 7.38
CA MET A 133 12.02 17.70 6.28
C MET A 133 12.40 16.83 5.07
N LEU A 134 13.66 16.87 4.63
CA LEU A 134 14.14 16.06 3.50
C LEU A 134 14.09 14.57 3.81
N TRP A 135 14.42 14.19 5.05
CA TRP A 135 14.29 12.81 5.52
C TRP A 135 12.84 12.34 5.46
N LEU A 136 11.92 13.11 6.04
CA LEU A 136 10.50 12.79 6.03
C LEU A 136 9.99 12.70 4.58
N LEU A 137 10.31 13.67 3.74
CA LEU A 137 9.89 13.68 2.33
C LEU A 137 10.39 12.45 1.57
N LEU A 138 11.68 12.12 1.71
CA LEU A 138 12.26 10.92 1.09
C LEU A 138 11.57 9.66 1.59
N SER A 139 11.35 9.55 2.90
CA SER A 139 10.72 8.38 3.51
C SER A 139 9.28 8.20 3.06
N LEU A 140 8.51 9.29 2.90
CA LEU A 140 7.15 9.27 2.36
C LEU A 140 7.11 8.91 0.88
N PHE A 141 8.03 9.45 0.07
CA PHE A 141 8.10 9.09 -1.35
C PHE A 141 8.36 7.59 -1.54
N VAL A 142 9.28 7.04 -0.75
CA VAL A 142 9.60 5.62 -0.75
C VAL A 142 8.39 4.81 -0.26
N PHE A 143 7.76 5.23 0.85
CA PHE A 143 6.56 4.59 1.37
C PHE A 143 5.44 4.56 0.33
N ASP A 144 5.03 5.70 -0.22
CA ASP A 144 3.98 5.81 -1.23
C ASP A 144 4.30 5.01 -2.49
N LEU A 145 5.56 5.02 -2.96
CA LEU A 145 5.97 4.24 -4.13
C LEU A 145 5.67 2.75 -3.97
N PHE A 146 6.07 2.17 -2.85
CA PHE A 146 5.91 0.75 -2.60
C PHE A 146 4.50 0.39 -2.12
N ALA A 147 3.88 1.26 -1.33
CA ALA A 147 2.50 1.12 -0.88
C ALA A 147 1.53 1.08 -2.06
N THR A 148 1.64 2.01 -3.03
CA THR A 148 0.85 1.98 -4.27
C THR A 148 1.11 0.69 -5.06
N LEU A 149 2.36 0.24 -5.15
CA LEU A 149 2.71 -0.98 -5.88
C LEU A 149 2.05 -2.22 -5.25
N VAL A 150 2.04 -2.34 -3.93
CA VAL A 150 1.36 -3.41 -3.19
C VAL A 150 -0.16 -3.30 -3.32
N ASP A 151 -0.73 -2.12 -3.12
CA ASP A 151 -2.18 -1.92 -3.12
C ASP A 151 -2.80 -2.18 -4.50
N VAL A 152 -2.23 -1.61 -5.56
CA VAL A 152 -2.70 -1.85 -6.93
C VAL A 152 -2.64 -3.35 -7.29
N HIS A 153 -1.55 -4.03 -6.96
CA HIS A 153 -1.41 -5.44 -7.33
C HIS A 153 -2.31 -6.37 -6.52
N THR A 154 -2.50 -6.09 -5.23
CA THR A 154 -3.41 -6.85 -4.37
C THR A 154 -4.87 -6.61 -4.75
N ALA A 155 -5.26 -5.36 -5.06
CA ALA A 155 -6.59 -5.02 -5.54
C ALA A 155 -6.93 -5.77 -6.83
N ILE A 156 -6.02 -5.76 -7.82
CA ILE A 156 -6.31 -6.47 -9.07
C ILE A 156 -6.22 -7.99 -8.89
N LEU A 157 -5.32 -8.50 -8.04
CA LEU A 157 -5.27 -9.94 -7.72
C LEU A 157 -6.57 -10.42 -7.04
N ARG A 158 -7.16 -9.58 -6.19
CA ARG A 158 -8.46 -9.83 -5.56
C ARG A 158 -9.57 -9.84 -6.62
N ALA A 159 -9.62 -8.84 -7.49
CA ALA A 159 -10.60 -8.77 -8.58
C ALA A 159 -10.48 -9.95 -9.57
N ASP A 160 -9.27 -10.41 -9.85
CA ASP A 160 -9.03 -11.57 -10.72
C ASP A 160 -9.48 -12.89 -10.08
N LYS A 161 -9.44 -13.00 -8.74
CA LYS A 161 -9.86 -14.19 -8.00
C LYS A 161 -11.36 -14.21 -7.68
N PHE A 162 -11.97 -13.07 -7.41
CA PHE A 162 -13.39 -12.98 -7.06
C PHE A 162 -14.20 -12.33 -8.19
N ARG A 163 -14.32 -13.02 -9.32
CA ARG A 163 -14.98 -12.50 -10.53
C ARG A 163 -16.51 -12.59 -10.51
N THR A 164 -17.08 -13.48 -9.70
CA THR A 164 -18.53 -13.77 -9.70
C THR A 164 -19.29 -12.89 -8.70
N GLU A 165 -20.48 -12.42 -9.07
CA GLU A 165 -21.34 -11.52 -8.27
C GLU A 165 -21.66 -12.09 -6.86
N THR A 166 -21.91 -13.40 -6.78
CA THR A 166 -22.18 -14.13 -5.53
C THR A 166 -20.97 -14.24 -4.61
N GLU A 167 -19.75 -14.22 -5.15
CA GLU A 167 -18.51 -14.24 -4.37
C GLU A 167 -18.11 -12.84 -3.89
N ARG A 168 -18.34 -11.79 -4.71
CA ARG A 168 -18.12 -10.38 -4.32
C ARG A 168 -18.96 -9.93 -3.14
N ARG A 169 -20.16 -10.49 -2.94
CA ARG A 169 -21.02 -10.14 -1.78
C ARG A 169 -20.54 -10.73 -0.45
N LYS A 170 -19.65 -11.74 -0.49
CA LYS A 170 -19.20 -12.47 0.69
C LYS A 170 -17.83 -12.03 1.21
N GLY A 171 -17.10 -11.19 0.45
CA GLY A 171 -15.78 -10.68 0.83
C GLY A 171 -15.66 -9.18 0.68
#